data_AF-A0A6H1C9D4-F1
#
_entry.id   AF-A0A6H1C9D4-F1
#
_cell.length_a   1.000
_cell.length_b   1.000
_cell.length_c   1.000
_cell.angle_alpha   90.00
_cell.angle_beta   90.00
_cell.angle_gamma   90.00
#
_symmetry.space_group_name_H-M   'P 1'
#
loop_
_entity.id
_entity.type
_entity.pdbx_description
1 polymer ?
#
loop_
_entity_poly.entity_id
_entity_poly.type
_entity_poly.pdbx_seq_one_letter_code
_entity_poly.pdbx_strand_id
1 'polypeptide(L)'
;MAALTPHQKQAMVDAIRADGATAWLDDMLRTPEPVVGAAPDRLRGFRVRLDLIGATPPVWRRLELPGDLTLDRVHVVIQAAMGWLDGHLHRFRTGSDPRSPHFVTAFDVEEGDDGVLESTVRLDQLLTGTGDRLWYEYDFGDGWDHMLAVEAVLDEPPTAIRCTAGRMACPPEDCGGMWGYAELAAWVRGGCDPSSVPPPFADVEHARGWLPLDWHPDRFDPADTTAAVAAALAAPVPVAEELAALRAHLERHGNRALTQLLALSAAHPVVEVGEADAAALLEPYLVLLDLIGDGVRLTSAGYLPPTLVEHLADRTGLTRWWIGTANREDLTWPLAQLRTSARALGLLRVRHGRLTPTTLARRHRDRPLALWQHLVSRLPVGRTDFDRHAGWSALTVVASGLPAEHWHTEIRALLIALGWRVDARPSLAPAVTSPTLDVLELLAGTTRHGRPTGPHPAVAATARTVLGP
;
A
#
# COMPACT_ATOMS: atom_id res chain seq x y z
N MET A 1 13.69 -32.57 -13.58
CA MET A 1 14.95 -32.42 -14.36
C MET A 1 14.63 -32.65 -15.82
N ALA A 2 14.75 -31.63 -16.68
CA ALA A 2 14.67 -31.85 -18.13
C ALA A 2 15.78 -32.84 -18.55
N ALA A 3 15.46 -33.78 -19.42
CA ALA A 3 16.43 -34.78 -19.86
C ALA A 3 17.51 -34.11 -20.71
N LEU A 4 18.80 -34.32 -20.36
CA LEU A 4 19.93 -33.83 -21.14
C LEU A 4 19.81 -34.32 -22.60
N THR A 5 20.00 -33.40 -23.54
CA THR A 5 20.10 -33.74 -24.97
C THR A 5 21.30 -34.66 -25.22
N PRO A 6 21.31 -35.44 -26.32
CA PRO A 6 22.46 -36.28 -26.68
C PRO A 6 23.79 -35.51 -26.74
N HIS A 7 23.76 -34.26 -27.20
CA HIS A 7 24.92 -33.36 -27.24
C HIS A 7 25.40 -32.99 -25.83
N GLN A 8 24.49 -32.62 -24.93
CA GLN A 8 24.83 -32.31 -23.53
C GLN A 8 25.36 -33.53 -22.77
N LYS A 9 24.85 -34.74 -23.05
CA LYS A 9 25.38 -35.98 -22.47
C LYS A 9 26.81 -36.27 -22.93
N GLN A 10 27.11 -36.02 -24.20
CA GLN A 10 28.45 -36.19 -24.73
C GLN A 10 29.43 -35.16 -24.14
N ALA A 11 29.01 -33.89 -24.08
CA ALA A 11 29.79 -32.82 -23.44
C ALA A 11 30.06 -33.08 -21.95
N MET A 12 29.07 -33.63 -21.21
CA MET A 12 29.24 -34.07 -19.82
C MET A 12 30.30 -35.17 -19.69
N VAL A 13 30.25 -36.19 -20.56
CA VAL A 13 31.22 -37.30 -20.56
C VAL A 13 32.64 -36.79 -20.85
N ASP A 14 32.77 -35.84 -21.77
CA ASP A 14 34.07 -35.28 -22.14
C ASP A 14 34.62 -34.34 -21.05
N ALA A 15 33.76 -33.58 -20.35
CA ALA A 15 34.14 -32.76 -19.20
C ALA A 15 34.55 -33.59 -17.97
N ILE A 16 33.85 -34.70 -17.68
CA ILE A 16 34.21 -35.65 -16.62
C ILE A 16 35.57 -36.29 -16.90
N ARG A 17 35.87 -36.59 -18.17
CA ARG A 17 37.17 -37.14 -18.59
C ARG A 17 38.32 -36.14 -18.48
N ALA A 18 38.02 -34.85 -18.43
CA ALA A 18 39.00 -33.77 -18.35
C ALA A 18 39.12 -33.15 -16.94
N ASP A 19 38.60 -33.81 -15.90
CA ASP A 19 38.50 -33.30 -14.52
C ASP A 19 37.77 -31.93 -14.39
N GLY A 20 36.97 -31.58 -15.40
CA GLY A 20 36.24 -30.31 -15.52
C GLY A 20 34.75 -30.40 -15.17
N ALA A 21 34.31 -31.47 -14.50
CA ALA A 21 32.89 -31.72 -14.23
C ALA A 21 32.21 -30.58 -13.47
N THR A 22 32.91 -29.95 -12.52
CA THR A 22 32.40 -28.79 -11.77
C THR A 22 32.28 -27.57 -12.67
N ALA A 23 33.28 -27.27 -13.51
CA ALA A 23 33.22 -26.14 -14.44
C ALA A 23 32.15 -26.34 -15.53
N TRP A 24 31.93 -27.57 -15.98
CA TRP A 24 30.86 -27.91 -16.92
C TRP A 24 29.48 -27.83 -16.28
N LEU A 25 29.33 -28.24 -15.02
CA LEU A 25 28.09 -28.03 -14.26
C LEU A 25 27.82 -26.53 -14.07
N ASP A 26 28.86 -25.76 -13.76
CA ASP A 26 28.77 -24.30 -13.58
C ASP A 26 28.41 -23.60 -14.89
N ASP A 27 29.01 -23.99 -16.01
CA ASP A 27 28.67 -23.51 -17.37
C ASP A 27 27.28 -23.95 -17.83
N MET A 28 26.86 -25.18 -17.52
CA MET A 28 25.51 -25.67 -17.83
C MET A 28 24.42 -24.96 -17.01
N LEU A 29 24.75 -24.57 -15.78
CA LEU A 29 23.85 -23.82 -14.89
C LEU A 29 23.91 -22.31 -15.15
N ARG A 30 24.96 -21.82 -15.82
CA ARG A 30 25.10 -20.42 -16.22
C ARG A 30 24.03 -20.08 -17.25
N THR A 31 23.21 -19.10 -16.90
CA THR A 31 22.24 -18.54 -17.84
C THR A 31 23.01 -17.57 -18.76
N PRO A 32 22.87 -17.68 -20.09
CA PRO A 32 23.55 -16.74 -20.99
C PRO A 32 23.06 -15.31 -20.73
N GLU A 33 23.94 -14.33 -20.93
CA GLU A 33 23.57 -12.92 -20.82
C GLU A 33 22.57 -12.52 -21.92
N PRO A 34 21.62 -11.62 -21.60
CA PRO A 34 20.67 -11.14 -22.59
C PRO A 34 21.37 -10.32 -23.67
N VAL A 35 20.97 -10.55 -24.93
CA VAL A 35 21.47 -9.76 -26.06
C VAL A 35 20.71 -8.43 -26.11
N VAL A 36 21.43 -7.32 -26.01
CA VAL A 36 20.88 -5.96 -26.05
C VAL A 36 21.30 -5.26 -27.34
N GLY A 37 20.33 -4.78 -28.10
CA GLY A 37 20.57 -4.00 -29.31
C GLY A 37 21.12 -2.60 -29.04
N ALA A 38 21.64 -1.96 -30.07
CA ALA A 38 21.95 -0.53 -30.02
C ALA A 38 20.66 0.28 -29.90
N ALA A 39 20.69 1.37 -29.13
CA ALA A 39 19.56 2.29 -29.06
C ALA A 39 19.31 2.92 -30.44
N PRO A 40 18.07 2.99 -30.93
CA PRO A 40 17.76 3.57 -32.24
C PRO A 40 17.96 5.09 -32.24
N ASP A 41 18.43 5.63 -33.37
CA ASP A 41 18.63 7.09 -33.56
C ASP A 41 17.33 7.90 -33.45
N ARG A 42 16.20 7.27 -33.80
CA ARG A 42 14.86 7.88 -33.72
C ARG A 42 14.04 7.14 -32.67
N LEU A 43 13.54 7.88 -31.69
CA LEU A 43 12.61 7.37 -30.69
C LEU A 43 11.32 6.88 -31.37
N ARG A 44 10.90 5.68 -30.99
CA ARG A 44 9.64 5.06 -31.40
C ARG A 44 8.79 4.81 -30.16
N GLY A 45 7.48 4.68 -30.35
CA GLY A 45 6.58 4.13 -29.36
C GLY A 45 6.19 2.70 -29.69
N PHE A 46 5.54 2.04 -28.73
CA PHE A 46 4.97 0.72 -28.94
C PHE A 46 3.55 0.68 -28.42
N ARG A 47 2.67 0.06 -29.20
CA ARG A 47 1.44 -0.51 -28.67
C ARG A 47 1.72 -1.97 -28.35
N VAL A 48 1.59 -2.33 -27.08
CA VAL A 48 1.88 -3.67 -26.57
C VAL A 48 0.65 -4.26 -25.91
N ARG A 49 0.55 -5.59 -25.99
CA ARG A 49 -0.39 -6.38 -25.21
C ARG A 49 0.39 -7.12 -24.13
N LEU A 50 0.00 -6.90 -22.88
CA LEU A 50 0.53 -7.56 -21.70
C LEU A 50 -0.49 -8.61 -21.26
N ASP A 51 -0.16 -9.89 -21.43
CA ASP A 51 -1.01 -11.01 -21.00
C ASP A 51 -0.44 -11.65 -19.73
N LEU A 52 -1.29 -11.91 -18.74
CA LEU A 52 -0.97 -12.80 -17.61
C LEU A 52 -1.13 -14.25 -18.08
N ILE A 53 -0.04 -15.00 -18.04
CA ILE A 53 0.02 -16.37 -18.55
C ILE A 53 -0.67 -17.33 -17.58
N GLY A 54 -1.46 -18.26 -18.12
CA GLY A 54 -2.21 -19.26 -17.35
C GLY A 54 -3.61 -18.81 -16.91
N ALA A 55 -3.94 -17.52 -16.98
CA ALA A 55 -5.25 -17.02 -16.58
C ALA A 55 -6.38 -17.44 -17.54
N THR A 56 -7.46 -17.99 -16.98
CA THR A 56 -8.67 -18.37 -17.72
C THR A 56 -9.93 -17.88 -16.98
N PRO A 57 -10.72 -16.94 -17.56
CA PRO A 57 -10.51 -16.23 -18.82
C PRO A 57 -9.22 -15.38 -18.82
N PRO A 58 -8.62 -15.09 -20.00
CA PRO A 58 -7.39 -14.31 -20.05
C PRO A 58 -7.54 -12.93 -19.43
N VAL A 59 -6.63 -12.61 -18.52
CA VAL A 59 -6.40 -11.31 -17.89
C VAL A 59 -5.30 -10.60 -18.69
N TRP A 60 -5.57 -9.39 -19.18
CA TRP A 60 -4.61 -8.67 -20.04
C TRP A 60 -4.82 -7.16 -20.08
N ARG A 61 -3.78 -6.44 -20.49
CA ARG A 61 -3.77 -4.98 -20.71
C ARG A 61 -3.20 -4.66 -22.08
N ARG A 62 -3.69 -3.60 -22.73
CA ARG A 62 -3.06 -3.01 -23.91
C ARG A 62 -2.58 -1.62 -23.57
N LEU A 63 -1.29 -1.42 -23.74
CA LEU A 63 -0.58 -0.22 -23.33
C LEU A 63 0.07 0.45 -24.54
N GLU A 64 0.11 1.77 -24.53
CA GLU A 64 0.92 2.57 -25.45
C GLU A 64 2.04 3.22 -24.65
N LEU A 65 3.29 2.91 -25.03
CA LEU A 65 4.50 3.23 -24.28
C LEU A 65 5.52 3.93 -25.18
N PRO A 66 6.28 4.92 -24.69
CA PRO A 66 7.48 5.38 -25.38
C PRO A 66 8.58 4.30 -25.28
N GLY A 67 9.36 4.14 -26.34
CA GLY A 67 10.37 3.07 -26.45
C GLY A 67 11.62 3.29 -25.63
N ASP A 68 11.84 4.50 -25.12
CA ASP A 68 12.97 4.86 -24.26
C ASP A 68 12.75 4.56 -22.78
N LEU A 69 11.63 3.95 -22.40
CA LEU A 69 11.48 3.42 -21.06
C LEU A 69 12.53 2.33 -20.82
N THR A 70 13.30 2.51 -19.75
CA THR A 70 14.16 1.47 -19.20
C THR A 70 13.31 0.37 -18.55
N LEU A 71 13.86 -0.84 -18.43
CA LEU A 71 13.09 -1.98 -17.94
C LEU A 71 12.58 -1.80 -16.50
N ASP A 72 13.33 -1.15 -15.62
CA ASP A 72 12.86 -0.76 -14.27
C ASP A 72 11.62 0.17 -14.32
N ARG A 73 11.53 1.03 -15.35
CA ARG A 73 10.34 1.88 -15.57
C ARG A 73 9.20 1.10 -16.20
N VAL A 74 9.50 0.14 -17.08
CA VAL A 74 8.49 -0.79 -17.61
C VAL A 74 7.90 -1.65 -16.49
N HIS A 75 8.71 -2.10 -15.53
CA HIS A 75 8.27 -2.79 -14.33
C HIS A 75 7.23 -1.97 -13.55
N VAL A 76 7.52 -0.69 -13.28
CA VAL A 76 6.55 0.21 -12.61
C VAL A 76 5.24 0.32 -13.39
N VAL A 77 5.32 0.36 -14.72
CA VAL A 77 4.12 0.38 -15.59
C VAL A 77 3.33 -0.90 -15.45
N ILE A 78 3.98 -2.06 -15.46
CA ILE A 78 3.33 -3.37 -15.31
C ILE A 78 2.65 -3.47 -13.95
N GLN A 79 3.37 -3.14 -12.87
CA GLN A 79 2.85 -3.14 -11.50
C GLN A 79 1.58 -2.28 -11.39
N ALA A 80 1.64 -1.03 -11.85
CA ALA A 80 0.48 -0.14 -11.83
C ALA A 80 -0.66 -0.62 -12.76
N ALA A 81 -0.33 -1.23 -13.91
CA ALA A 81 -1.32 -1.75 -14.85
C ALA A 81 -2.05 -2.99 -14.33
N MET A 82 -1.39 -3.77 -13.48
CA MET A 82 -1.96 -4.93 -12.80
C MET A 82 -2.57 -4.58 -11.44
N GLY A 83 -2.33 -3.38 -10.90
CA GLY A 83 -2.84 -2.98 -9.59
C GLY A 83 -2.08 -3.63 -8.42
N TRP A 84 -0.81 -3.95 -8.65
CA TRP A 84 0.10 -4.54 -7.66
C TRP A 84 0.92 -3.48 -6.94
N LEU A 85 1.47 -3.86 -5.79
CA LEU A 85 2.10 -2.99 -4.82
C LEU A 85 3.63 -3.07 -4.85
N ASP A 86 4.18 -3.85 -5.78
CA ASP A 86 5.61 -4.10 -5.94
C ASP A 86 6.23 -4.76 -4.69
N GLY A 87 5.47 -5.62 -4.01
CA GLY A 87 5.88 -6.25 -2.76
C GLY A 87 6.90 -7.38 -2.88
N HIS A 88 7.19 -7.84 -4.10
CA HIS A 88 7.98 -9.05 -4.38
C HIS A 88 9.05 -8.82 -5.43
N LEU A 89 10.00 -9.76 -5.52
CA LEU A 89 11.03 -9.75 -6.57
C LEU A 89 10.41 -9.94 -7.96
N HIS A 90 11.06 -9.35 -8.96
CA HIS A 90 10.69 -9.49 -10.37
C HIS A 90 11.91 -9.74 -11.25
N ARG A 91 11.67 -10.13 -12.50
CA ARG A 91 12.70 -10.13 -13.55
C ARG A 91 12.12 -10.08 -14.95
N PHE A 92 12.89 -9.50 -15.88
CA PHE A 92 12.64 -9.60 -17.31
C PHE A 92 13.44 -10.72 -17.95
N ARG A 93 12.84 -11.45 -18.88
CA ARG A 93 13.44 -12.56 -19.63
C ARG A 93 13.24 -12.38 -21.13
N THR A 94 14.22 -12.78 -21.93
CA THR A 94 14.16 -12.74 -23.40
C THR A 94 13.41 -13.93 -24.02
N GLY A 95 12.96 -14.88 -23.20
CA GLY A 95 12.25 -16.08 -23.65
C GLY A 95 11.33 -16.64 -22.56
N SER A 96 10.45 -17.56 -22.96
CA SER A 96 9.43 -18.14 -22.08
C SER A 96 9.98 -19.15 -21.08
N ASP A 97 11.14 -19.76 -21.36
CA ASP A 97 11.76 -20.72 -20.44
C ASP A 97 12.30 -19.96 -19.22
N PRO A 98 12.09 -20.43 -17.97
CA PRO A 98 12.65 -19.81 -16.77
C PRO A 98 14.18 -19.65 -16.78
N ARG A 99 14.90 -20.45 -17.60
CA ARG A 99 16.35 -20.35 -17.83
C ARG A 99 16.73 -19.48 -19.03
N SER A 100 15.79 -18.72 -19.60
CA SER A 100 16.12 -17.78 -20.67
C SER A 100 17.01 -16.66 -20.12
N PRO A 101 17.86 -16.03 -20.96
CA PRO A 101 18.61 -14.84 -20.58
C PRO A 101 17.71 -13.79 -19.93
N HIS A 102 18.17 -13.26 -18.79
CA HIS A 102 17.40 -12.34 -17.95
C HIS A 102 18.23 -11.14 -17.53
N PHE A 103 17.53 -10.08 -17.14
CA PHE A 103 18.12 -8.84 -16.65
C PHE A 103 18.11 -8.85 -15.12
N VAL A 104 19.17 -8.33 -14.51
CA VAL A 104 19.31 -8.22 -13.06
C VAL A 104 18.76 -6.88 -12.59
N THR A 105 18.17 -6.86 -11.41
CA THR A 105 17.69 -5.65 -10.72
C THR A 105 18.83 -5.01 -9.92
N ALA A 106 18.62 -3.80 -9.40
CA ALA A 106 19.58 -3.18 -8.48
C ALA A 106 19.74 -4.00 -7.19
N PHE A 107 18.66 -4.63 -6.72
CA PHE A 107 18.67 -5.51 -5.57
C PHE A 107 19.56 -6.74 -5.80
N ASP A 108 19.43 -7.40 -6.97
CA ASP A 108 20.25 -8.56 -7.32
C ASP A 108 21.75 -8.18 -7.32
N VAL A 109 22.11 -7.03 -7.90
CA VAL A 109 23.50 -6.53 -7.91
C VAL A 109 24.02 -6.25 -6.50
N GLU A 110 23.19 -5.70 -5.60
CA GLU A 110 23.54 -5.47 -4.20
C GLU A 110 23.75 -6.79 -3.43
N GLU A 111 22.97 -7.82 -3.74
CA GLU A 111 23.13 -9.18 -3.21
C GLU A 111 24.33 -9.93 -3.84
N GLY A 112 24.98 -9.34 -4.84
CA GLY A 112 26.21 -9.82 -5.44
C GLY A 112 26.03 -10.59 -6.76
N ASP A 113 24.86 -10.51 -7.39
CA ASP A 113 24.64 -11.09 -8.71
C ASP A 113 25.29 -10.23 -9.81
N ASP A 114 25.94 -10.91 -10.77
CA ASP A 114 26.47 -10.31 -11.98
C ASP A 114 25.43 -10.37 -13.12
N GLY A 115 25.30 -9.30 -13.90
CA GLY A 115 24.47 -9.33 -15.11
C GLY A 115 24.20 -7.96 -15.73
N VAL A 116 23.33 -7.94 -16.73
CA VAL A 116 22.90 -6.70 -17.40
C VAL A 116 21.80 -6.04 -16.56
N LEU A 117 22.12 -4.88 -15.98
CA LEU A 117 21.22 -4.14 -15.11
C LEU A 117 20.01 -3.59 -15.89
N GLU A 118 18.81 -3.93 -15.43
CA GLU A 118 17.55 -3.58 -16.10
C GLU A 118 17.37 -2.06 -16.29
N SER A 119 17.86 -1.25 -15.35
CA SER A 119 17.74 0.22 -15.39
C SER A 119 18.64 0.88 -16.44
N THR A 120 19.47 0.10 -17.13
CA THR A 120 20.36 0.57 -18.21
C THR A 120 19.86 0.17 -19.61
N VAL A 121 18.80 -0.64 -19.69
CA VAL A 121 18.29 -1.22 -20.93
C VAL A 121 16.93 -0.63 -21.27
N ARG A 122 16.80 -0.03 -22.46
CA ARG A 122 15.54 0.50 -22.99
C ARG A 122 14.70 -0.56 -23.70
N LEU A 123 13.39 -0.36 -23.70
CA LEU A 123 12.44 -1.22 -24.42
C LEU A 123 12.76 -1.32 -25.92
N ASP A 124 13.14 -0.22 -26.56
CA ASP A 124 13.49 -0.17 -27.99
C ASP A 124 14.87 -0.73 -28.35
N GLN A 125 15.66 -1.15 -27.36
CA GLN A 125 16.87 -1.96 -27.57
C GLN A 125 16.56 -3.46 -27.64
N LEU A 126 15.37 -3.86 -27.19
CA LEU A 126 14.93 -5.26 -27.14
C LEU A 126 13.81 -5.56 -28.15
N LEU A 127 12.92 -4.59 -28.37
CA LEU A 127 11.76 -4.71 -29.24
C LEU A 127 11.93 -3.79 -30.45
N THR A 128 11.85 -4.36 -31.66
CA THR A 128 12.14 -3.65 -32.91
C THR A 128 10.96 -3.67 -33.88
N GLY A 129 10.09 -4.69 -33.80
CA GLY A 129 9.00 -4.92 -34.73
C GLY A 129 7.76 -5.55 -34.09
N THR A 130 6.66 -5.53 -34.84
CA THR A 130 5.43 -6.22 -34.45
C THR A 130 5.68 -7.72 -34.30
N GLY A 131 5.16 -8.30 -33.21
CA GLY A 131 5.30 -9.71 -32.88
C GLY A 131 6.47 -10.01 -31.95
N ASP A 132 7.40 -9.07 -31.73
CA ASP A 132 8.45 -9.19 -30.74
C ASP A 132 7.85 -9.34 -29.33
N ARG A 133 8.55 -10.10 -28.47
CA ARG A 133 8.07 -10.47 -27.14
C ARG A 133 9.13 -10.25 -26.08
N LEU A 134 8.68 -9.81 -24.91
CA LEU A 134 9.46 -9.74 -23.69
C LEU A 134 8.68 -10.43 -22.57
N TRP A 135 9.35 -11.22 -21.75
CA TRP A 135 8.75 -11.93 -20.64
C TRP A 135 9.05 -11.22 -19.33
N TYR A 136 8.10 -11.24 -18.42
CA TYR A 136 8.20 -10.58 -17.11
C TYR A 136 7.60 -11.49 -16.05
N GLU A 137 8.40 -11.86 -15.06
CA GLU A 137 7.98 -12.65 -13.92
C GLU A 137 7.96 -11.77 -12.68
N TYR A 138 6.88 -11.83 -11.91
CA TYR A 138 6.71 -11.14 -10.65
C TYR A 138 6.29 -12.12 -9.57
N ASP A 139 6.83 -11.93 -8.36
CA ASP A 139 6.66 -12.84 -7.23
C ASP A 139 7.09 -14.27 -7.55
N PHE A 140 8.34 -14.61 -7.24
CA PHE A 140 8.87 -15.95 -7.47
C PHE A 140 8.21 -17.03 -6.57
N GLY A 141 7.42 -16.63 -5.58
CA GLY A 141 6.58 -17.52 -4.78
C GLY A 141 5.32 -17.91 -5.54
N ASP A 142 4.49 -16.92 -5.89
CA ASP A 142 3.20 -17.15 -6.57
C ASP A 142 3.36 -17.41 -8.09
N GLY A 143 4.47 -16.98 -8.68
CA GLY A 143 4.88 -17.27 -10.05
C GLY A 143 4.09 -16.52 -11.12
N TRP A 144 3.93 -15.21 -10.99
CA TRP A 144 3.15 -14.40 -11.94
C TRP A 144 3.93 -14.11 -13.22
N ASP A 145 3.79 -14.98 -14.21
CA ASP A 145 4.46 -14.83 -15.51
C ASP A 145 3.61 -14.04 -16.52
N HIS A 146 4.23 -13.07 -17.16
CA HIS A 146 3.61 -12.20 -18.16
C HIS A 146 4.38 -12.21 -19.46
N MET A 147 3.63 -12.06 -20.55
CA MET A 147 4.19 -11.83 -21.87
C MET A 147 3.75 -10.47 -22.38
N LEU A 148 4.73 -9.62 -22.66
CA LEU A 148 4.56 -8.36 -23.38
C LEU A 148 4.80 -8.61 -24.87
N ALA A 149 3.78 -8.48 -25.70
CA ALA A 149 3.88 -8.64 -27.16
C ALA A 149 3.63 -7.32 -27.89
N VAL A 150 4.50 -6.97 -28.84
CA VAL A 150 4.32 -5.78 -29.68
C VAL A 150 3.20 -6.02 -30.69
N GLU A 151 2.11 -5.26 -30.57
CA GLU A 151 1.03 -5.24 -31.56
C GLU A 151 1.34 -4.24 -32.68
N ALA A 152 1.93 -3.09 -32.35
CA ALA A 152 2.34 -2.08 -33.33
C ALA A 152 3.55 -1.27 -32.86
N VAL A 153 4.38 -0.87 -33.82
CA VAL A 153 5.43 0.14 -33.64
C VAL A 153 4.86 1.50 -34.06
N LEU A 154 5.07 2.53 -33.24
CA LEU A 154 4.53 3.87 -33.43
C LEU A 154 5.69 4.82 -33.80
N ASP A 155 5.66 5.39 -35.00
CA ASP A 155 6.67 6.35 -35.44
C ASP A 155 6.63 7.68 -34.68
N GLU A 156 5.47 7.98 -34.10
CA GLU A 156 5.24 9.08 -33.16
C GLU A 156 5.03 8.47 -31.76
N PRO A 157 6.06 8.51 -30.88
CA PRO A 157 5.94 7.94 -29.54
C PRO A 157 4.89 8.70 -28.72
N PRO A 158 4.10 8.00 -27.88
CA PRO A 158 3.16 8.66 -26.99
C PRO A 158 3.90 9.50 -25.94
N THR A 159 3.45 10.73 -25.69
CA THR A 159 4.04 11.61 -24.67
C THR A 159 3.68 11.21 -23.25
N ALA A 160 2.65 10.37 -23.08
CA ALA A 160 2.21 9.82 -21.82
C ALA A 160 1.77 8.38 -22.05
N ILE A 161 2.02 7.52 -21.08
CA ILE A 161 1.61 6.12 -21.14
C ILE A 161 0.10 6.03 -20.98
N ARG A 162 -0.52 5.19 -21.80
CA ARG A 162 -1.98 5.00 -21.80
C ARG A 162 -2.32 3.53 -21.83
N CYS A 163 -3.29 3.13 -21.01
CA CYS A 163 -4.00 1.88 -21.20
C CYS A 163 -5.20 2.13 -22.11
N THR A 164 -5.23 1.46 -23.26
CA THR A 164 -6.28 1.67 -24.28
C THR A 164 -7.33 0.58 -24.28
N ALA A 165 -7.03 -0.58 -23.71
CA ALA A 165 -7.96 -1.69 -23.54
C ALA A 165 -7.42 -2.71 -22.53
N GLY A 166 -8.26 -3.65 -22.11
CA GLY A 166 -7.88 -4.75 -21.24
C GLY A 166 -9.09 -5.59 -20.89
N ARG A 167 -8.88 -6.62 -20.09
CA ARG A 167 -9.97 -7.47 -19.58
C ARG A 167 -9.58 -8.08 -18.23
N MET A 168 -10.60 -8.25 -17.38
CA MET A 168 -10.55 -8.84 -16.04
C MET A 168 -9.70 -8.04 -15.06
N ALA A 169 -10.05 -8.10 -13.78
CA ALA A 169 -9.15 -7.66 -12.72
C ALA A 169 -7.94 -8.61 -12.66
N CYS A 170 -6.79 -8.09 -12.25
CA CYS A 170 -5.65 -8.94 -11.98
C CYS A 170 -5.81 -9.68 -10.65
N PRO A 171 -5.08 -10.80 -10.46
CA PRO A 171 -4.98 -11.45 -9.18
C PRO A 171 -4.60 -10.45 -8.08
N PRO A 172 -5.25 -10.46 -6.91
CA PRO A 172 -4.75 -9.75 -5.75
C PRO A 172 -3.34 -10.20 -5.37
N GLU A 173 -2.55 -9.32 -4.75
CA GLU A 173 -1.25 -9.67 -4.15
C GLU A 173 -1.39 -10.85 -3.18
N ASP A 174 -0.37 -11.70 -3.08
CA ASP A 174 -0.29 -12.82 -2.13
C ASP A 174 -1.49 -13.81 -2.19
N CYS A 175 -2.17 -13.91 -3.32
CA CYS A 175 -3.37 -14.76 -3.41
C CYS A 175 -3.05 -16.26 -3.56
N GLY A 176 -1.79 -16.67 -3.61
CA GLY A 176 -1.38 -18.07 -3.72
C GLY A 176 -1.34 -18.55 -5.17
N GLY A 177 -0.87 -17.69 -6.07
CA GLY A 177 -0.70 -17.98 -7.49
C GLY A 177 -2.03 -18.24 -8.23
N MET A 178 -1.92 -18.79 -9.44
CA MET A 178 -3.07 -18.95 -10.34
C MET A 178 -4.23 -19.77 -9.73
N TRP A 179 -3.92 -20.73 -8.86
CA TRP A 179 -4.91 -21.56 -8.18
C TRP A 179 -5.72 -20.76 -7.17
N GLY A 180 -5.05 -20.04 -6.26
CA GLY A 180 -5.76 -19.22 -5.28
C GLY A 180 -6.53 -18.07 -5.92
N TYR A 181 -6.00 -17.47 -7.01
CA TYR A 181 -6.75 -16.53 -7.84
C TYR A 181 -8.05 -17.14 -8.39
N ALA A 182 -7.98 -18.35 -8.97
CA ALA A 182 -9.15 -19.00 -9.55
C ALA A 182 -10.23 -19.29 -8.49
N GLU A 183 -9.84 -19.77 -7.31
CA GLU A 183 -10.74 -20.02 -6.19
C GLU A 183 -11.41 -18.73 -5.68
N LEU A 184 -10.61 -17.68 -5.46
CA LEU A 184 -11.11 -16.37 -5.04
C LEU A 184 -12.05 -15.76 -6.08
N ALA A 185 -11.68 -15.79 -7.36
CA ALA A 185 -12.50 -15.28 -8.44
C ALA A 185 -13.83 -16.05 -8.54
N ALA A 186 -13.82 -17.38 -8.38
CA ALA A 186 -15.03 -18.18 -8.37
C ALA A 186 -15.93 -17.83 -7.16
N TRP A 187 -15.35 -17.70 -5.97
CA TRP A 187 -16.07 -17.34 -4.75
C TRP A 187 -16.72 -15.95 -4.84
N VAL A 188 -15.99 -14.95 -5.34
CA VAL A 188 -16.53 -13.59 -5.54
C VAL A 188 -17.64 -13.57 -6.58
N ARG A 189 -17.47 -14.27 -7.72
CA ARG A 189 -18.56 -14.41 -8.72
C ARG A 189 -19.78 -15.13 -8.15
N GLY A 190 -19.58 -16.06 -7.22
CA GLY A 190 -20.63 -16.75 -6.48
C GLY A 190 -21.35 -15.90 -5.44
N GLY A 191 -21.00 -14.61 -5.29
CA GLY A 191 -21.62 -13.70 -4.33
C GLY A 191 -21.05 -13.82 -2.92
N CYS A 192 -19.80 -14.30 -2.79
CA CYS A 192 -19.10 -14.47 -1.52
C CYS A 192 -19.86 -15.39 -0.53
N ASP A 193 -20.33 -16.54 -1.00
CA ASP A 193 -21.10 -17.50 -0.20
C ASP A 193 -20.31 -17.96 1.05
N PRO A 194 -20.88 -17.80 2.28
CA PRO A 194 -20.23 -18.22 3.52
C PRO A 194 -19.90 -19.72 3.61
N SER A 195 -20.56 -20.57 2.84
CA SER A 195 -20.34 -22.02 2.85
C SER A 195 -19.17 -22.48 1.97
N SER A 196 -18.60 -21.58 1.15
CA SER A 196 -17.53 -21.88 0.20
C SER A 196 -16.37 -20.88 0.29
N VAL A 197 -16.14 -20.32 1.48
CA VAL A 197 -14.99 -19.45 1.75
C VAL A 197 -13.69 -20.18 1.38
N PRO A 198 -12.86 -19.63 0.49
CA PRO A 198 -11.63 -20.30 0.06
C PRO A 198 -10.60 -20.34 1.21
N PRO A 199 -9.82 -21.42 1.35
CA PRO A 199 -8.65 -21.41 2.22
C PRO A 199 -7.65 -20.33 1.78
N PRO A 200 -6.85 -19.75 2.69
CA PRO A 200 -6.76 -20.04 4.13
C PRO A 200 -7.74 -19.19 4.98
N PHE A 201 -8.74 -18.56 4.37
CA PHE A 201 -9.64 -17.67 5.10
C PHE A 201 -10.58 -18.44 6.03
N ALA A 202 -10.80 -17.89 7.22
CA ALA A 202 -11.60 -18.53 8.26
C ALA A 202 -13.10 -18.32 8.05
N ASP A 203 -13.47 -17.16 7.53
CA ASP A 203 -14.84 -16.73 7.29
C ASP A 203 -14.88 -15.63 6.20
N VAL A 204 -16.09 -15.19 5.86
CA VAL A 204 -16.34 -14.16 4.84
C VAL A 204 -15.71 -12.82 5.23
N GLU A 205 -15.77 -12.43 6.51
CA GLU A 205 -15.23 -11.16 6.97
C GLU A 205 -13.71 -11.13 6.79
N HIS A 206 -13.03 -12.24 7.13
CA HIS A 206 -11.60 -12.40 6.91
C HIS A 206 -11.25 -12.30 5.41
N ALA A 207 -11.92 -13.06 4.54
CA ALA A 207 -11.65 -13.02 3.10
C ALA A 207 -11.94 -11.64 2.49
N ARG A 208 -13.06 -11.00 2.85
CA ARG A 208 -13.42 -9.67 2.36
C ARG A 208 -12.54 -8.56 2.90
N GLY A 209 -12.05 -8.69 4.12
CA GLY A 209 -11.12 -7.74 4.73
C GLY A 209 -9.71 -7.84 4.17
N TRP A 210 -9.39 -8.95 3.50
CA TRP A 210 -8.11 -9.18 2.82
C TRP A 210 -8.13 -8.76 1.34
N LEU A 211 -9.25 -8.95 0.64
CA LEU A 211 -9.38 -8.55 -0.77
C LEU A 211 -9.21 -7.03 -0.96
N PRO A 212 -8.59 -6.58 -2.07
CA PRO A 212 -8.53 -5.16 -2.40
C PRO A 212 -9.94 -4.55 -2.50
N LEU A 213 -10.04 -3.27 -2.18
CA LEU A 213 -11.32 -2.55 -2.19
C LEU A 213 -11.97 -2.62 -3.58
N ASP A 214 -13.27 -2.91 -3.59
CA ASP A 214 -14.12 -3.04 -4.78
C ASP A 214 -13.61 -4.04 -5.83
N TRP A 215 -12.66 -4.89 -5.44
CA TRP A 215 -12.13 -5.91 -6.32
C TRP A 215 -13.24 -6.88 -6.72
N HIS A 216 -13.38 -7.05 -8.03
CA HIS A 216 -14.24 -8.04 -8.62
C HIS A 216 -13.52 -8.61 -9.84
N PRO A 217 -13.41 -9.93 -10.00
CA PRO A 217 -12.56 -10.54 -11.03
C PRO A 217 -12.94 -10.11 -12.45
N ASP A 218 -14.20 -9.75 -12.67
CA ASP A 218 -14.72 -9.36 -13.98
C ASP A 218 -14.70 -7.83 -14.22
N ARG A 219 -14.23 -7.02 -13.27
CA ARG A 219 -14.17 -5.55 -13.42
C ARG A 219 -12.79 -5.10 -13.88
N PHE A 220 -12.78 -4.23 -14.88
CA PHE A 220 -11.58 -3.58 -15.38
C PHE A 220 -11.95 -2.28 -16.09
N ASP A 221 -11.22 -1.19 -15.82
CA ASP A 221 -11.39 0.10 -16.50
C ASP A 221 -10.02 0.62 -17.01
N PRO A 222 -9.85 0.86 -18.32
CA PRO A 222 -8.60 1.37 -18.88
C PRO A 222 -8.28 2.81 -18.47
N ALA A 223 -9.28 3.64 -18.13
CA ALA A 223 -9.07 5.00 -17.65
C ALA A 223 -8.45 4.99 -16.24
N ASP A 224 -8.99 4.15 -15.35
CA ASP A 224 -8.43 3.96 -14.00
C ASP A 224 -6.99 3.45 -14.07
N THR A 225 -6.72 2.48 -14.97
CA THR A 225 -5.35 2.00 -15.19
C THR A 225 -4.42 3.08 -15.74
N THR A 226 -4.89 3.92 -16.67
CA THR A 226 -4.09 5.03 -17.19
C THR A 226 -3.74 6.03 -16.09
N ALA A 227 -4.70 6.35 -15.21
CA ALA A 227 -4.48 7.22 -14.07
C ALA A 227 -3.48 6.60 -13.07
N ALA A 228 -3.60 5.31 -12.78
CA ALA A 228 -2.69 4.59 -11.90
C ALA A 228 -1.24 4.59 -12.42
N VAL A 229 -1.05 4.30 -13.72
CA VAL A 229 0.29 4.34 -14.33
C VAL A 229 0.89 5.74 -14.31
N ALA A 230 0.09 6.77 -14.63
CA ALA A 230 0.54 8.16 -14.56
C ALA A 230 0.97 8.55 -13.14
N ALA A 231 0.19 8.14 -12.13
CA ALA A 231 0.50 8.38 -10.72
C ALA A 231 1.78 7.66 -10.27
N ALA A 232 1.97 6.39 -10.67
CA ALA A 232 3.16 5.61 -10.32
C ALA A 232 4.46 6.15 -10.94
N LEU A 233 4.37 6.80 -12.11
CA LEU A 233 5.51 7.38 -12.80
C LEU A 233 5.77 8.84 -12.45
N ALA A 234 4.84 9.51 -11.76
CA ALA A 234 4.97 10.89 -11.36
C ALA A 234 6.20 11.12 -10.45
N ALA A 235 6.70 12.35 -10.44
CA ALA A 235 7.77 12.71 -9.53
C ALA A 235 7.35 12.45 -8.07
N PRO A 236 8.25 11.93 -7.21
CA PRO A 236 7.92 11.67 -5.82
C PRO A 236 7.38 12.92 -5.14
N VAL A 237 6.24 12.79 -4.49
CA VAL A 237 5.64 13.86 -3.71
C VAL A 237 6.61 14.25 -2.59
N PRO A 238 6.97 15.54 -2.43
CA PRO A 238 7.72 16.01 -1.28
C PRO A 238 6.92 15.74 0.00
N VAL A 239 7.56 15.11 0.97
CA VAL A 239 6.95 14.72 2.24
C VAL A 239 7.91 14.99 3.40
N ALA A 240 7.39 14.98 4.62
CA ALA A 240 8.19 15.03 5.84
C ALA A 240 9.37 14.02 5.82
N GLU A 241 10.51 14.41 6.41
CA GLU A 241 11.78 13.67 6.35
C GLU A 241 11.64 12.20 6.83
N GLU A 242 10.97 11.98 7.96
CA GLU A 242 10.74 10.62 8.48
C GLU A 242 9.94 9.75 7.49
N LEU A 243 8.90 10.31 6.86
CA LEU A 243 8.10 9.58 5.88
C LEU A 243 8.89 9.31 4.59
N ALA A 244 9.73 10.26 4.18
CA ALA A 244 10.66 10.05 3.06
C ALA A 244 11.64 8.91 3.34
N ALA A 245 12.12 8.78 4.59
CA ALA A 245 12.99 7.67 4.99
C ALA A 245 12.28 6.32 4.96
N LEU A 246 11.01 6.26 5.40
CA LEU A 246 10.18 5.04 5.29
C LEU A 246 9.94 4.64 3.83
N ARG A 247 9.62 5.61 2.97
CA ARG A 247 9.48 5.38 1.52
C ARG A 247 10.76 4.82 0.93
N ALA A 248 11.89 5.45 1.20
CA ALA A 248 13.18 4.98 0.71
C ALA A 248 13.55 3.59 1.25
N HIS A 249 13.16 3.26 2.48
CA HIS A 249 13.35 1.92 3.03
C HIS A 249 12.52 0.87 2.28
N LEU A 250 11.24 1.13 2.05
CA LEU A 250 10.37 0.22 1.30
C LEU A 250 10.85 0.04 -0.14
N GLU A 251 11.17 1.13 -0.83
CA GLU A 251 11.62 1.08 -2.23
C GLU A 251 12.93 0.32 -2.42
N ARG A 252 13.84 0.33 -1.42
CA ARG A 252 15.06 -0.50 -1.45
C ARG A 252 14.76 -2.00 -1.44
N HIS A 253 13.61 -2.40 -0.95
CA HIS A 253 13.16 -3.79 -0.91
C HIS A 253 12.10 -4.08 -1.98
N GLY A 254 12.08 -3.28 -3.06
CA GLY A 254 11.09 -3.38 -4.13
C GLY A 254 9.73 -2.76 -3.80
N ASN A 255 9.36 -2.62 -2.52
CA ASN A 255 8.01 -2.23 -2.13
C ASN A 255 7.67 -0.75 -2.46
N ARG A 256 6.66 -0.54 -3.32
CA ARG A 256 6.19 0.80 -3.73
C ARG A 256 4.81 1.17 -3.20
N ALA A 257 4.23 0.37 -2.31
CA ALA A 257 2.90 0.61 -1.75
C ALA A 257 2.76 2.02 -1.16
N LEU A 258 3.76 2.48 -0.40
CA LEU A 258 3.75 3.81 0.20
C LEU A 258 3.82 4.92 -0.86
N THR A 259 4.64 4.72 -1.91
CA THR A 259 4.75 5.67 -3.04
C THR A 259 3.43 5.79 -3.80
N GLN A 260 2.74 4.68 -4.03
CA GLN A 260 1.44 4.67 -4.69
C GLN A 260 0.37 5.40 -3.86
N LEU A 261 0.29 5.14 -2.55
CA LEU A 261 -0.65 5.84 -1.67
C LEU A 261 -0.37 7.36 -1.59
N LEU A 262 0.90 7.76 -1.59
CA LEU A 262 1.29 9.17 -1.65
C LEU A 262 0.88 9.83 -2.98
N ALA A 263 1.03 9.11 -4.10
CA ALA A 263 0.60 9.60 -5.41
C ALA A 263 -0.93 9.73 -5.49
N LEU A 264 -1.68 8.77 -4.96
CA LEU A 264 -3.15 8.85 -4.83
C LEU A 264 -3.57 10.06 -3.99
N SER A 265 -2.94 10.24 -2.83
CA SER A 265 -3.14 11.41 -1.96
C SER A 265 -2.91 12.74 -2.71
N ALA A 266 -1.85 12.83 -3.52
CA ALA A 266 -1.53 14.02 -4.30
C ALA A 266 -2.46 14.27 -5.49
N ALA A 267 -3.12 13.23 -6.02
CA ALA A 267 -4.11 13.35 -7.08
C ALA A 267 -5.44 13.97 -6.60
N HIS A 268 -5.72 13.95 -5.30
CA HIS A 268 -6.94 14.57 -4.76
C HIS A 268 -6.87 16.11 -4.79
N PRO A 269 -7.99 16.81 -5.05
CA PRO A 269 -8.04 18.26 -5.01
C PRO A 269 -7.67 18.78 -3.61
N VAL A 270 -7.02 19.93 -3.55
CA VAL A 270 -6.73 20.62 -2.28
C VAL A 270 -8.05 20.99 -1.63
N VAL A 271 -8.31 20.40 -0.45
CA VAL A 271 -9.47 20.72 0.38
C VAL A 271 -8.96 21.52 1.56
N GLU A 272 -9.33 22.80 1.65
CA GLU A 272 -9.01 23.62 2.80
C GLU A 272 -9.94 23.28 3.97
N VAL A 273 -9.37 23.08 5.16
CA VAL A 273 -10.15 22.89 6.39
C VAL A 273 -10.50 24.26 6.94
N GLY A 274 -11.77 24.66 6.81
CA GLY A 274 -12.28 25.92 7.34
C GLY A 274 -12.63 25.86 8.83
N GLU A 275 -13.11 26.99 9.38
CA GLU A 275 -13.50 27.07 10.79
C GLU A 275 -14.64 26.09 11.15
N ALA A 276 -15.60 25.90 10.23
CA ALA A 276 -16.73 24.98 10.42
C ALA A 276 -16.27 23.51 10.37
N ASP A 277 -15.38 23.16 9.44
CA ASP A 277 -14.81 21.82 9.35
C ASP A 277 -13.97 21.50 10.59
N ALA A 278 -13.11 22.45 11.00
CA ALA A 278 -12.31 22.32 12.21
C ALA A 278 -13.18 22.13 13.47
N ALA A 279 -14.30 22.85 13.59
CA ALA A 279 -15.24 22.68 14.69
C ALA A 279 -15.91 21.29 14.69
N ALA A 280 -16.31 20.79 13.52
CA ALA A 280 -16.95 19.47 13.38
C ALA A 280 -15.97 18.31 13.65
N LEU A 281 -14.74 18.43 13.14
CA LEU A 281 -13.65 17.50 13.36
C LEU A 281 -13.25 17.44 14.84
N LEU A 282 -13.12 18.60 15.49
CA LEU A 282 -12.63 18.69 16.87
C LEU A 282 -13.72 18.64 17.94
N GLU A 283 -14.99 18.47 17.57
CA GLU A 283 -16.12 18.47 18.51
C GLU A 283 -15.88 17.61 19.76
N PRO A 284 -15.38 16.36 19.68
CA PRO A 284 -15.11 15.56 20.88
C PRO A 284 -14.07 16.21 21.81
N TYR A 285 -13.02 16.82 21.25
CA TYR A 285 -12.00 17.54 22.02
C TYR A 285 -12.55 18.83 22.63
N LEU A 286 -13.37 19.57 21.88
CA LEU A 286 -14.01 20.80 22.34
C LEU A 286 -14.98 20.51 23.50
N VAL A 287 -15.78 19.44 23.42
CA VAL A 287 -16.66 18.99 24.51
C VAL A 287 -15.87 18.53 25.72
N LEU A 288 -14.73 17.84 25.52
CA LEU A 288 -13.87 17.43 26.64
C LEU A 288 -13.27 18.64 27.37
N LEU A 289 -12.70 19.61 26.63
CA LEU A 289 -12.17 20.86 27.20
C LEU A 289 -13.30 21.67 27.87
N ASP A 290 -14.45 21.70 27.18
CA ASP A 290 -15.80 21.91 27.64
C ASP A 290 -16.03 21.66 29.15
N LEU A 291 -16.20 20.37 29.41
CA LEU A 291 -16.56 19.80 30.69
C LEU A 291 -15.42 19.81 31.72
N ILE A 292 -14.16 19.78 31.28
CA ILE A 292 -13.01 19.86 32.19
C ILE A 292 -12.88 21.25 32.83
N GLY A 293 -13.21 22.32 32.11
CA GLY A 293 -13.06 23.69 32.61
C GLY A 293 -11.62 23.98 33.06
N ASP A 294 -11.44 24.49 34.27
CA ASP A 294 -10.10 24.74 34.87
C ASP A 294 -9.41 23.47 35.39
N GLY A 295 -10.09 22.33 35.31
CA GLY A 295 -9.57 21.02 35.63
C GLY A 295 -10.47 20.21 36.55
N VAL A 296 -10.26 18.89 36.51
CA VAL A 296 -11.02 17.90 37.26
C VAL A 296 -10.08 17.01 38.07
N ARG A 297 -10.50 16.61 39.27
CA ARG A 297 -9.78 15.61 40.08
C ARG A 297 -10.10 14.22 39.51
N LEU A 298 -9.06 13.46 39.20
CA LEU A 298 -9.22 12.07 38.76
C LEU A 298 -9.60 11.18 39.94
N THR A 299 -10.18 10.03 39.64
CA THR A 299 -10.39 8.96 40.62
C THR A 299 -9.06 8.46 41.17
N SER A 300 -9.08 7.69 42.26
CA SER A 300 -7.87 7.06 42.80
C SER A 300 -7.15 6.15 41.80
N ALA A 301 -7.90 5.56 40.87
CA ALA A 301 -7.39 4.74 39.77
C ALA A 301 -6.91 5.56 38.55
N GLY A 302 -7.00 6.90 38.59
CA GLY A 302 -6.50 7.77 37.53
C GLY A 302 -7.45 8.01 36.35
N TYR A 303 -8.73 7.67 36.52
CA TYR A 303 -9.79 7.84 35.51
C TYR A 303 -10.61 9.11 35.73
N LEU A 304 -11.36 9.52 34.72
CA LEU A 304 -12.38 10.56 34.84
C LEU A 304 -13.46 10.16 35.86
N PRO A 305 -14.00 11.11 36.65
CA PRO A 305 -15.14 10.84 37.54
C PRO A 305 -16.36 10.35 36.75
N PRO A 306 -17.15 9.37 37.27
CA PRO A 306 -18.28 8.80 36.54
C PRO A 306 -19.28 9.82 35.99
N THR A 307 -19.62 10.85 36.77
CA THR A 307 -20.54 11.92 36.33
C THR A 307 -20.00 12.72 35.15
N LEU A 308 -18.68 12.91 35.07
CA LEU A 308 -18.04 13.55 33.93
C LEU A 308 -18.08 12.64 32.70
N VAL A 309 -17.87 11.33 32.89
CA VAL A 309 -17.93 10.33 31.81
C VAL A 309 -19.34 10.29 31.22
N GLU A 310 -20.38 10.29 32.06
CA GLU A 310 -21.79 10.32 31.61
C GLU A 310 -22.10 11.58 30.80
N HIS A 311 -21.72 12.76 31.28
CA HIS A 311 -21.92 14.01 30.53
C HIS A 311 -21.13 14.06 29.22
N LEU A 312 -19.91 13.51 29.22
CA LEU A 312 -19.08 13.43 28.01
C LEU A 312 -19.70 12.47 26.99
N ALA A 313 -20.19 11.31 27.45
CA ALA A 313 -20.87 10.34 26.61
C ALA A 313 -22.14 10.93 25.97
N ASP A 314 -22.94 11.65 26.76
CA ASP A 314 -24.17 12.27 26.27
C ASP A 314 -23.89 13.36 25.22
N ARG A 315 -22.99 14.30 25.54
CA ARG A 315 -22.70 15.45 24.66
C ARG A 315 -21.99 15.09 23.37
N THR A 316 -21.17 14.04 23.37
CA THR A 316 -20.50 13.54 22.15
C THR A 316 -21.39 12.59 21.35
N GLY A 317 -22.62 12.32 21.79
CA GLY A 317 -23.57 11.43 21.12
C GLY A 317 -23.29 9.94 21.28
N LEU A 318 -22.33 9.57 22.13
CA LEU A 318 -21.91 8.19 22.38
C LEU A 318 -23.07 7.33 22.93
N THR A 319 -23.91 7.91 23.78
CA THR A 319 -25.08 7.23 24.38
C THR A 319 -26.08 6.70 23.35
N ARG A 320 -26.02 7.15 22.10
CA ARG A 320 -26.95 6.72 21.03
C ARG A 320 -26.67 5.32 20.50
N TRP A 321 -25.44 4.84 20.62
CA TRP A 321 -25.01 3.55 20.04
C TRP A 321 -24.25 2.68 21.04
N TRP A 322 -23.73 3.26 22.11
CA TRP A 322 -22.99 2.53 23.13
C TRP A 322 -23.88 1.57 23.92
N ILE A 323 -23.41 0.33 24.10
CA ILE A 323 -24.11 -0.68 24.91
C ILE A 323 -23.69 -0.52 26.37
N GLY A 324 -24.62 -0.03 27.21
CA GLY A 324 -24.44 0.15 28.65
C GLY A 324 -24.47 1.61 29.09
N THR A 325 -24.18 1.87 30.37
CA THR A 325 -24.37 3.20 30.99
C THR A 325 -23.33 4.25 30.56
N ALA A 326 -22.20 3.84 29.98
CA ALA A 326 -21.09 4.73 29.61
C ALA A 326 -20.62 5.65 30.76
N ASN A 327 -20.53 5.13 31.99
CA ASN A 327 -20.16 5.89 33.19
C ASN A 327 -18.78 5.52 33.77
N ARG A 328 -18.06 4.60 33.14
CA ARG A 328 -16.68 4.29 33.49
C ARG A 328 -15.77 4.43 32.29
N GLU A 329 -14.75 5.28 32.40
CA GLU A 329 -13.80 5.53 31.32
C GLU A 329 -13.08 4.26 30.86
N ASP A 330 -12.65 3.41 31.80
CA ASP A 330 -11.90 2.18 31.51
C ASP A 330 -12.72 1.09 30.82
N LEU A 331 -14.05 1.19 30.87
CA LEU A 331 -14.97 0.32 30.12
C LEU A 331 -15.54 1.01 28.88
N THR A 332 -15.23 2.29 28.65
CA THR A 332 -15.80 3.09 27.56
C THR A 332 -14.69 3.55 26.62
N TRP A 333 -14.27 2.63 25.73
CA TRP A 333 -13.05 2.80 24.93
C TRP A 333 -12.96 4.12 24.15
N PRO A 334 -14.03 4.68 23.53
CA PRO A 334 -13.91 5.93 22.79
C PRO A 334 -13.56 7.12 23.70
N LEU A 335 -14.03 7.11 24.94
CA LEU A 335 -13.73 8.17 25.90
C LEU A 335 -12.33 8.04 26.50
N ALA A 336 -11.88 6.80 26.74
CA ALA A 336 -10.50 6.52 27.11
C ALA A 336 -9.51 6.97 26.01
N GLN A 337 -9.83 6.66 24.75
CA GLN A 337 -9.09 7.06 23.56
C GLN A 337 -9.07 8.60 23.42
N LEU A 338 -10.21 9.26 23.62
CA LEU A 338 -10.34 10.72 23.58
C LEU A 338 -9.45 11.42 24.63
N ARG A 339 -9.46 10.97 25.89
CA ARG A 339 -8.58 11.54 26.91
C ARG A 339 -7.11 11.25 26.62
N THR A 340 -6.79 10.03 26.17
CA THR A 340 -5.41 9.61 25.88
C THR A 340 -4.82 10.42 24.73
N SER A 341 -5.56 10.56 23.62
CA SER A 341 -5.16 11.38 22.48
C SER A 341 -5.07 12.86 22.83
N ALA A 342 -6.01 13.41 23.61
CA ALA A 342 -5.94 14.80 24.07
C ALA A 342 -4.67 15.09 24.90
N ARG A 343 -4.17 14.10 25.65
CA ARG A 343 -2.88 14.20 26.34
C ARG A 343 -1.69 14.10 25.38
N ALA A 344 -1.73 13.18 24.43
CA ALA A 344 -0.67 13.00 23.42
C ALA A 344 -0.50 14.27 22.55
N LEU A 345 -1.61 14.91 22.19
CA LEU A 345 -1.67 16.19 21.48
C LEU A 345 -1.27 17.39 22.35
N GLY A 346 -1.04 17.21 23.66
CA GLY A 346 -0.67 18.30 24.56
C GLY A 346 -1.81 19.27 24.87
N LEU A 347 -3.07 18.85 24.72
CA LEU A 347 -4.25 19.64 25.11
C LEU A 347 -4.51 19.54 26.61
N LEU A 348 -4.22 18.38 27.19
CA LEU A 348 -4.42 18.08 28.60
C LEU A 348 -3.13 17.62 29.27
N ARG A 349 -3.01 17.90 30.57
CA ARG A 349 -1.93 17.40 31.43
C ARG A 349 -2.47 16.92 32.76
N VAL A 350 -1.83 15.89 33.32
CA VAL A 350 -2.14 15.39 34.67
C VAL A 350 -1.03 15.85 35.61
N ARG A 351 -1.40 16.48 36.73
CA ARG A 351 -0.48 16.87 37.80
C ARG A 351 -1.14 16.64 39.16
N HIS A 352 -0.48 15.90 40.04
CA HIS A 352 -0.98 15.54 41.39
C HIS A 352 -2.43 14.98 41.37
N GLY A 353 -2.73 14.05 40.45
CA GLY A 353 -4.06 13.45 40.32
C GLY A 353 -5.15 14.39 39.77
N ARG A 354 -4.78 15.57 39.27
CA ARG A 354 -5.71 16.52 38.64
C ARG A 354 -5.41 16.65 37.16
N LEU A 355 -6.44 16.48 36.33
CA LEU A 355 -6.40 16.69 34.89
C LEU A 355 -6.75 18.15 34.59
N THR A 356 -5.89 18.85 33.86
CA THR A 356 -6.06 20.28 33.55
C THR A 356 -5.76 20.56 32.08
N PRO A 357 -6.44 21.51 31.43
CA PRO A 357 -6.04 21.97 30.12
C PRO A 357 -4.65 22.62 30.15
N THR A 358 -3.92 22.53 29.05
CA THR A 358 -2.68 23.30 28.87
C THR A 358 -2.99 24.77 28.59
N THR A 359 -1.98 25.63 28.66
CA THR A 359 -2.16 27.07 28.34
C THR A 359 -2.62 27.26 26.90
N LEU A 360 -2.11 26.44 25.98
CA LEU A 360 -2.52 26.43 24.59
C LEU A 360 -4.00 26.06 24.44
N ALA A 361 -4.42 24.96 25.06
CA ALA A 361 -5.82 24.52 25.00
C ALA A 361 -6.80 25.57 25.58
N ARG A 362 -6.42 26.26 26.67
CA ARG A 362 -7.22 27.38 27.19
C ARG A 362 -7.33 28.55 26.21
N ARG A 363 -6.21 28.91 25.56
CA ARG A 363 -6.16 30.05 24.64
C ARG A 363 -6.99 29.84 23.38
N HIS A 364 -7.07 28.61 22.89
CA HIS A 364 -7.70 28.28 21.61
C HIS A 364 -9.02 27.52 21.73
N ARG A 365 -9.60 27.43 22.94
CA ARG A 365 -10.86 26.72 23.20
C ARG A 365 -12.01 27.18 22.30
N ASP A 366 -12.10 28.48 22.05
CA ASP A 366 -13.14 29.09 21.21
C ASP A 366 -12.64 29.39 19.79
N ARG A 367 -11.52 28.78 19.37
CA ARG A 367 -10.88 28.98 18.06
C ARG A 367 -10.56 27.61 17.43
N PRO A 368 -11.57 26.88 16.93
CA PRO A 368 -11.40 25.53 16.41
C PRO A 368 -10.31 25.41 15.35
N LEU A 369 -10.20 26.38 14.44
CA LEU A 369 -9.16 26.33 13.40
C LEU A 369 -7.75 26.40 13.98
N ALA A 370 -7.53 27.24 15.01
CA ALA A 370 -6.23 27.33 15.67
C ALA A 370 -5.89 26.06 16.49
N LEU A 371 -6.91 25.43 17.08
CA LEU A 371 -6.73 24.15 17.77
C LEU A 371 -6.42 23.01 16.78
N TRP A 372 -7.03 23.05 15.58
CA TRP A 372 -6.78 22.11 14.49
C TRP A 372 -5.36 22.27 13.94
N GLN A 373 -4.89 23.50 13.72
CA GLN A 373 -3.49 23.77 13.33
C GLN A 373 -2.49 23.21 14.35
N HIS A 374 -2.79 23.36 15.65
CA HIS A 374 -1.98 22.75 16.70
C HIS A 374 -2.00 21.22 16.60
N LEU A 375 -3.17 20.59 16.41
CA LEU A 375 -3.28 19.15 16.22
C LEU A 375 -2.40 18.68 15.04
N VAL A 376 -2.51 19.33 13.89
CA VAL A 376 -1.70 19.05 12.69
C VAL A 376 -0.21 19.11 13.01
N SER A 377 0.26 20.16 13.71
CA SER A 377 1.68 20.30 14.07
C SER A 377 2.22 19.26 15.07
N ARG A 378 1.34 18.45 15.66
CA ARG A 378 1.68 17.43 16.66
C ARG A 378 1.64 16.02 16.09
N LEU A 379 1.05 15.82 14.92
CA LEU A 379 0.97 14.53 14.27
C LEU A 379 2.25 14.22 13.46
N PRO A 380 2.62 12.92 13.32
CA PRO A 380 2.06 11.79 14.05
C PRO A 380 2.43 11.84 15.54
N VAL A 381 1.55 11.34 16.40
CA VAL A 381 1.79 11.15 17.85
C VAL A 381 2.19 9.71 18.14
N GLY A 382 3.06 9.54 19.13
CA GLY A 382 3.72 8.26 19.40
C GLY A 382 5.12 8.49 19.95
N ARG A 383 5.71 7.49 20.61
CA ARG A 383 7.08 7.60 21.15
C ARG A 383 8.00 6.47 20.71
N THR A 384 7.43 5.32 20.38
CA THR A 384 8.19 4.17 19.90
C THR A 384 8.34 4.23 18.38
N ASP A 385 9.34 3.54 17.84
CA ASP A 385 9.52 3.41 16.39
C ASP A 385 8.28 2.80 15.74
N PHE A 386 7.64 1.83 16.41
CA PHE A 386 6.37 1.27 15.98
C PHE A 386 5.28 2.33 15.88
N ASP A 387 5.09 3.17 16.91
CA ASP A 387 4.08 4.23 16.86
C ASP A 387 4.36 5.23 15.72
N ARG A 388 5.63 5.54 15.46
CA ARG A 388 6.03 6.45 14.38
C ARG A 388 5.71 5.83 13.01
N HIS A 389 6.12 4.58 12.77
CA HIS A 389 5.85 3.88 11.52
C HIS A 389 4.33 3.72 11.31
N ALA A 390 3.60 3.27 12.33
CA ALA A 390 2.15 3.12 12.27
C ALA A 390 1.43 4.46 12.09
N GLY A 391 1.92 5.54 12.70
CA GLY A 391 1.35 6.87 12.54
C GLY A 391 1.54 7.45 11.14
N TRP A 392 2.73 7.30 10.56
CA TRP A 392 3.00 7.71 9.18
C TRP A 392 2.21 6.89 8.16
N SER A 393 2.10 5.58 8.37
CA SER A 393 1.24 4.71 7.56
C SER A 393 -0.23 5.13 7.67
N ALA A 394 -0.73 5.41 8.89
CA ALA A 394 -2.10 5.87 9.11
C ALA A 394 -2.38 7.20 8.40
N LEU A 395 -1.49 8.19 8.53
CA LEU A 395 -1.63 9.46 7.83
C LEU A 395 -1.65 9.26 6.31
N THR A 396 -0.79 8.40 5.77
CA THR A 396 -0.70 8.18 4.33
C THR A 396 -1.95 7.48 3.77
N VAL A 397 -2.45 6.46 4.47
CA VAL A 397 -3.68 5.74 4.12
C VAL A 397 -4.92 6.64 4.22
N VAL A 398 -5.02 7.46 5.26
CA VAL A 398 -6.15 8.39 5.41
C VAL A 398 -6.09 9.51 4.36
N ALA A 399 -4.88 9.97 4.03
CA ALA A 399 -4.65 11.00 3.02
C ALA A 399 -4.98 10.54 1.59
N SER A 400 -4.86 9.24 1.29
CA SER A 400 -5.23 8.68 -0.02
C SER A 400 -6.74 8.66 -0.28
N GLY A 401 -7.57 9.07 0.70
CA GLY A 401 -9.01 9.18 0.54
C GLY A 401 -9.77 7.85 0.62
N LEU A 402 -9.10 6.76 0.99
CA LEU A 402 -9.72 5.46 1.17
C LEU A 402 -10.83 5.51 2.26
N PRO A 403 -11.94 4.77 2.08
CA PRO A 403 -12.98 4.65 3.11
C PRO A 403 -12.43 4.09 4.43
N ALA A 404 -13.00 4.54 5.55
CA ALA A 404 -12.45 4.30 6.88
C ALA A 404 -12.44 2.83 7.33
N GLU A 405 -13.34 2.01 6.80
CA GLU A 405 -13.38 0.57 7.03
C GLU A 405 -12.10 -0.14 6.53
N HIS A 406 -11.35 0.46 5.60
CA HIS A 406 -10.12 -0.10 5.03
C HIS A 406 -8.84 0.35 5.72
N TRP A 407 -8.90 1.39 6.56
CA TRP A 407 -7.69 1.99 7.12
C TRP A 407 -6.81 0.96 7.85
N HIS A 408 -7.42 0.12 8.67
CA HIS A 408 -6.69 -0.91 9.42
C HIS A 408 -5.97 -1.93 8.53
N THR A 409 -6.61 -2.36 7.43
CA THR A 409 -6.03 -3.34 6.50
C THR A 409 -4.81 -2.75 5.79
N GLU A 410 -4.94 -1.55 5.23
CA GLU A 410 -3.85 -0.92 4.48
C GLU A 410 -2.67 -0.53 5.38
N ILE A 411 -2.95 -0.01 6.58
CA ILE A 411 -1.89 0.31 7.54
C ILE A 411 -1.15 -0.97 7.95
N ARG A 412 -1.87 -2.08 8.13
CA ARG A 412 -1.26 -3.37 8.45
C ARG A 412 -0.36 -3.86 7.31
N ALA A 413 -0.79 -3.76 6.05
CA ALA A 413 0.02 -4.14 4.90
C ALA A 413 1.34 -3.36 4.88
N LEU A 414 1.28 -2.04 5.07
CA LEU A 414 2.48 -1.20 5.16
C LEU A 414 3.39 -1.58 6.33
N LEU A 415 2.82 -1.87 7.51
CA LEU A 415 3.62 -2.29 8.68
C LEU A 415 4.32 -3.64 8.46
N ILE A 416 3.65 -4.57 7.79
CA ILE A 416 4.25 -5.86 7.40
C ILE A 416 5.39 -5.63 6.40
N ALA A 417 5.20 -4.75 5.41
CA ALA A 417 6.24 -4.39 4.46
C ALA A 417 7.45 -3.72 5.15
N LEU A 418 7.21 -2.93 6.20
CA LEU A 418 8.25 -2.33 7.06
C LEU A 418 8.91 -3.33 8.03
N GLY A 419 8.61 -4.62 7.93
CA GLY A 419 9.23 -5.67 8.73
C GLY A 419 8.61 -5.91 10.12
N TRP A 420 7.52 -5.22 10.48
CA TRP A 420 6.86 -5.47 11.76
C TRP A 420 6.12 -6.80 11.76
N ARG A 421 6.31 -7.59 12.82
CA ARG A 421 5.68 -8.91 13.02
C ARG A 421 5.18 -9.02 14.46
N VAL A 422 4.22 -9.93 14.68
CA VAL A 422 3.75 -10.33 16.00
C VAL A 422 4.19 -11.76 16.25
N ASP A 423 4.74 -12.05 17.43
CA ASP A 423 5.39 -13.32 17.75
C ASP A 423 4.59 -14.59 17.35
N ALA A 424 5.23 -15.42 16.50
CA ALA A 424 5.11 -16.88 16.36
C ALA A 424 3.71 -17.54 16.22
N ARG A 425 2.69 -16.91 15.63
CA ARG A 425 1.49 -17.63 15.14
C ARG A 425 1.05 -17.20 13.74
N PRO A 426 0.72 -18.17 12.84
CA PRO A 426 0.09 -17.87 11.56
C PRO A 426 -1.43 -17.75 11.77
N SER A 427 -1.88 -16.66 12.43
CA SER A 427 -3.27 -16.17 12.42
C SER A 427 -3.48 -15.14 13.54
N LEU A 428 -4.05 -14.00 13.15
CA LEU A 428 -4.55 -12.89 13.98
C LEU A 428 -3.51 -12.12 14.80
N ALA A 429 -2.67 -11.34 14.11
CA ALA A 429 -2.10 -10.13 14.73
C ALA A 429 -3.26 -9.17 15.09
N PRO A 430 -3.25 -8.53 16.28
CA PRO A 430 -4.36 -7.70 16.76
C PRO A 430 -4.56 -6.46 15.89
N ALA A 431 -5.68 -5.76 16.10
CA ALA A 431 -5.98 -4.46 15.50
C ALA A 431 -4.74 -3.55 15.53
N VAL A 432 -4.52 -2.78 14.46
CA VAL A 432 -3.40 -1.83 14.42
C VAL A 432 -3.64 -0.77 15.50
N THR A 433 -2.87 -0.84 16.58
CA THR A 433 -2.94 0.15 17.66
C THR A 433 -1.94 1.26 17.39
N SER A 434 -2.42 2.44 17.00
CA SER A 434 -1.59 3.61 16.78
C SER A 434 -2.23 4.83 17.45
N PRO A 435 -1.51 5.56 18.32
CA PRO A 435 -2.02 6.80 18.90
C PRO A 435 -2.42 7.85 17.85
N THR A 436 -1.81 7.78 16.66
CA THR A 436 -2.17 8.65 15.53
C THR A 436 -3.44 8.18 14.85
N LEU A 437 -3.60 6.88 14.62
CA LEU A 437 -4.85 6.32 14.08
C LEU A 437 -6.02 6.62 15.02
N ASP A 438 -5.80 6.52 16.34
CA ASP A 438 -6.78 6.89 17.34
C ASP A 438 -7.29 8.33 17.19
N VAL A 439 -6.39 9.27 16.90
CA VAL A 439 -6.76 10.66 16.61
C VAL A 439 -7.61 10.71 15.34
N LEU A 440 -7.17 10.08 14.25
CA LEU A 440 -7.87 10.13 12.96
C LEU A 440 -9.28 9.52 13.03
N GLU A 441 -9.45 8.42 13.77
CA GLU A 441 -10.75 7.81 14.04
C GLU A 441 -11.68 8.73 14.85
N LEU A 442 -11.16 9.38 15.90
CA LEU A 442 -11.92 10.38 16.65
C LEU A 442 -12.37 11.55 15.77
N LEU A 443 -11.50 12.03 14.88
CA LEU A 443 -11.84 13.06 13.87
C LEU A 443 -12.90 12.56 12.87
N ALA A 444 -12.90 11.27 12.54
CA ALA A 444 -13.90 10.62 11.71
C ALA A 444 -15.25 10.40 12.43
N GLY A 445 -15.33 10.74 13.72
CA GLY A 445 -16.58 10.71 14.48
C GLY A 445 -16.80 9.43 15.27
N THR A 446 -15.75 8.74 15.70
CA THR A 446 -15.87 7.50 16.48
C THR A 446 -16.78 7.62 17.70
N THR A 447 -16.75 8.75 18.41
CA THR A 447 -17.66 8.98 19.55
C THR A 447 -19.13 9.07 19.14
N ARG A 448 -19.43 9.55 17.92
CA ARG A 448 -20.79 9.77 17.43
C ARG A 448 -21.41 8.54 16.78
N HIS A 449 -20.59 7.72 16.12
CA HIS A 449 -21.09 6.66 15.22
C HIS A 449 -20.46 5.28 15.46
N GLY A 450 -19.52 5.14 16.39
CA GLY A 450 -18.77 3.90 16.57
C GLY A 450 -17.67 3.78 15.54
N ARG A 451 -17.46 2.59 14.97
CA ARG A 451 -16.40 2.40 13.98
C ARG A 451 -16.68 3.27 12.73
N PRO A 452 -15.74 4.12 12.29
CA PRO A 452 -15.96 4.97 11.13
C PRO A 452 -16.09 4.14 9.85
N THR A 453 -16.92 4.60 8.92
CA THR A 453 -17.17 3.97 7.61
C THR A 453 -17.37 5.04 6.54
N GLY A 454 -17.09 4.69 5.29
CA GLY A 454 -17.19 5.58 4.14
C GLY A 454 -16.04 6.59 4.06
N PRO A 455 -16.08 7.48 3.05
CA PRO A 455 -15.06 8.49 2.84
C PRO A 455 -15.18 9.64 3.85
N HIS A 456 -14.04 10.15 4.33
CA HIS A 456 -13.97 11.31 5.24
C HIS A 456 -13.08 12.44 4.66
N PRO A 457 -13.58 13.27 3.73
CA PRO A 457 -12.75 14.25 3.02
C PRO A 457 -12.01 15.25 3.91
N ALA A 458 -12.62 15.72 5.00
CA ALA A 458 -11.99 16.66 5.94
C ALA A 458 -10.91 16.00 6.80
N VAL A 459 -11.07 14.71 7.13
CA VAL A 459 -10.05 13.93 7.84
C VAL A 459 -8.87 13.63 6.90
N ALA A 460 -9.17 13.24 5.65
CA ALA A 460 -8.17 13.07 4.59
C ALA A 460 -7.39 14.37 4.32
N ALA A 461 -8.07 15.53 4.29
CA ALA A 461 -7.44 16.84 4.17
C ALA A 461 -6.51 17.15 5.36
N THR A 462 -6.94 16.80 6.58
CA THR A 462 -6.10 16.90 7.79
C THR A 462 -4.83 16.07 7.65
N ALA A 463 -4.96 14.80 7.24
CA ALA A 463 -3.82 13.93 7.04
C ALA A 463 -2.86 14.47 5.95
N ARG A 464 -3.40 14.93 4.80
CA ARG A 464 -2.61 15.55 3.72
C ARG A 464 -1.84 16.78 4.18
N THR A 465 -2.41 17.59 5.08
CA THR A 465 -1.72 18.75 5.65
C THR A 465 -0.50 18.33 6.48
N VAL A 466 -0.55 17.17 7.14
CA VAL A 466 0.58 16.62 7.91
C VAL A 466 1.64 15.97 7.01
N LEU A 467 1.25 15.41 5.85
CA LEU A 467 2.19 14.75 4.94
C LEU A 467 3.16 15.70 4.25
N GLY A 468 2.73 16.94 3.98
CA GLY A 468 3.54 17.96 3.29
C GLY A 468 4.83 18.31 4.05
N PRO A 469 5.79 18.97 3.38
CA PRO A 469 7.03 19.44 4.02
C PRO A 469 6.80 20.47 5.13
#